data_AF-A0A4Q9MEZ3-F1
#
_entry.id   AF-A0A4Q9MEZ3-F1
#
_cell.length_a   1.000
_cell.length_b   1.000
_cell.length_c   1.000
_cell.angle_alpha   90.00
_cell.angle_beta   90.00
_cell.angle_gamma   90.00
#
_symmetry.space_group_name_H-M   'P 1'
#
loop_
_entity.id
_entity.type
_entity.pdbx_description
1 polymer ?
#
loop_
_entity_poly.entity_id
_entity_poly.type
_entity_poly.pdbx_seq_one_letter_code
_entity_poly.pdbx_strand_id
1 'polypeptide(L)'
;MFEPVRGGTRGGQAEFKWSDVSQDKDRENYLGHSINAPTGRWQKNKDVHWYQREKAQTDAERREELRKIKEAEEEALAAALCVLSPTVSRRLLTRMLQWFCAWSEAGPCWGRRHGGECHCRPSQVLVHRRVT
;
A
#
# COMPACT_ATOMS: atom_id res chain seq x y z
N MET A 1 3.77 42.39 44.04
CA MET A 1 2.56 42.55 43.20
C MET A 1 2.51 41.35 42.27
N PHE A 2 1.63 40.38 42.52
CA PHE A 2 1.48 39.20 41.66
C PHE A 2 0.35 39.52 40.69
N GLU A 3 0.68 39.82 39.43
CA GLU A 3 -0.35 39.89 38.40
C GLU A 3 -0.85 38.46 38.16
N PRO A 4 -2.17 38.19 38.15
CA PRO A 4 -2.67 36.88 37.82
C PRO A 4 -2.17 36.51 36.42
N VAL A 5 -1.63 35.30 36.27
CA VAL A 5 -1.22 34.74 34.97
C VAL A 5 -2.40 34.94 34.03
N ARG A 6 -2.22 35.80 33.01
CA ARG A 6 -3.31 36.13 32.10
C ARG A 6 -3.79 34.84 31.46
N GLY A 7 -5.00 34.40 31.82
CA GLY A 7 -5.69 33.28 31.19
C GLY A 7 -6.01 33.69 29.76
N GLY A 8 -5.09 33.36 28.85
CA GLY A 8 -5.18 33.68 27.44
C GLY A 8 -4.68 32.53 26.60
N THR A 9 -4.92 32.63 25.30
CA THR A 9 -4.57 31.72 24.20
C THR A 9 -3.09 31.30 24.11
N ARG A 10 -2.22 31.82 24.98
CA ARG A 10 -0.77 31.58 25.03
C ARG A 10 -0.34 30.61 26.15
N GLY A 11 -1.30 29.96 26.82
CA GLY A 11 -1.06 28.93 27.83
C GLY A 11 -0.40 27.65 27.29
N GLY A 12 -0.22 26.65 28.17
CA GLY A 12 0.45 25.39 27.82
C GLY A 12 -0.29 24.56 26.76
N GLN A 13 0.32 23.47 26.29
CA GLN A 13 -0.24 22.55 25.29
C GLN A 13 -1.71 22.13 25.57
N ALA A 14 -2.10 22.01 26.83
CA ALA A 14 -3.45 21.61 27.23
C ALA A 14 -4.50 22.75 27.19
N GLU A 15 -4.07 24.01 27.14
CA GLU A 15 -4.95 25.19 27.24
C GLU A 15 -5.17 25.87 25.88
N PHE A 16 -4.47 25.43 24.83
CA PHE A 16 -4.58 26.01 23.50
C PHE A 16 -5.85 25.54 22.78
N LYS A 17 -6.69 26.49 22.36
CA LYS A 17 -7.88 26.25 21.55
C LYS A 17 -8.00 27.23 20.41
N TRP A 18 -8.24 26.72 19.20
CA TRP A 18 -8.47 27.52 18.00
C TRP A 18 -9.70 28.43 18.09
N SER A 19 -10.71 28.04 18.88
CA SER A 19 -11.88 28.87 19.19
C SER A 19 -11.47 30.20 19.82
N ASP A 20 -10.49 30.17 20.70
CA ASP A 20 -10.09 31.32 21.50
C ASP A 20 -9.16 32.22 20.68
N VAL A 21 -8.31 31.62 19.83
CA VAL A 21 -7.47 32.32 18.84
C VAL A 21 -8.33 33.13 17.85
N SER A 22 -9.51 32.64 17.49
CA SER A 22 -10.39 33.36 16.55
C SER A 22 -10.93 34.69 17.11
N GLN A 23 -11.02 34.80 18.44
CA GLN A 23 -11.54 35.99 19.14
C GLN A 23 -10.41 36.94 19.60
N ASP A 24 -9.17 36.49 19.47
CA ASP A 24 -7.97 37.23 19.87
C ASP A 24 -7.72 38.44 18.94
N LYS A 25 -7.11 39.49 19.50
CA LYS A 25 -6.68 40.69 18.75
C LYS A 25 -5.50 40.37 17.85
N ASP A 26 -4.60 39.52 18.33
CA ASP A 26 -3.36 39.15 17.65
C ASP A 26 -3.47 37.82 16.89
N ARG A 27 -4.67 37.46 16.41
CA ARG A 27 -4.91 36.16 15.75
C ARG A 27 -4.00 35.91 14.55
N GLU A 28 -3.57 36.97 13.88
CA GLU A 28 -2.71 36.92 12.68
C GLU A 28 -1.29 36.43 13.02
N ASN A 29 -0.89 36.48 14.29
CA ASN A 29 0.41 36.00 14.75
C ASN A 29 0.44 34.49 15.02
N TYR A 30 -0.68 33.78 14.89
CA TYR A 30 -0.74 32.32 15.07
C TYR A 30 -0.51 31.59 13.75
N LEU A 31 0.42 30.64 13.75
CA LEU A 31 0.72 29.81 12.58
C LEU A 31 -0.51 28.96 12.21
N GLY A 32 -1.05 29.16 11.00
CA GLY A 32 -2.24 28.42 10.54
C GLY A 32 -3.58 29.08 10.90
N HIS A 33 -3.58 30.34 11.35
CA HIS A 33 -4.82 31.10 11.63
C HIS A 33 -5.76 31.18 10.41
N SER A 34 -5.21 31.16 9.19
CA SER A 34 -5.99 31.23 7.94
C SER A 34 -6.86 30.00 7.69
N ILE A 35 -6.44 28.84 8.20
CA ILE A 35 -7.12 27.55 8.02
C ILE A 35 -7.96 27.22 9.25
N ASN A 36 -7.37 27.32 10.44
CA ASN A 36 -7.95 26.75 11.66
C ASN A 36 -8.81 27.72 12.48
N ALA A 37 -8.59 29.02 12.32
CA ALA A 37 -9.40 30.07 12.95
C ALA A 37 -9.84 31.11 11.91
N PRO A 38 -10.52 30.68 10.84
CA PRO A 38 -10.87 31.60 9.78
C PRO A 38 -11.95 32.54 10.36
N THR A 39 -11.71 33.86 10.30
CA THR A 39 -12.67 34.89 10.71
C THR A 39 -13.15 35.73 9.52
N GLY A 40 -14.45 35.98 9.41
CA GLY A 40 -15.02 36.94 8.45
C GLY A 40 -16.12 36.37 7.56
N ARG A 41 -16.81 37.25 6.83
CA ARG A 41 -17.95 36.85 5.99
C ARG A 41 -17.55 36.01 4.77
N TRP A 42 -16.27 36.04 4.38
CA TRP A 42 -15.74 35.31 3.23
C TRP A 42 -15.72 33.77 3.42
N GLN A 43 -15.80 33.29 4.66
CA GLN A 43 -15.93 31.85 4.97
C GLN A 43 -17.32 31.29 4.71
N LYS A 44 -18.37 32.13 4.79
CA LYS A 44 -19.73 31.64 4.64
C LYS A 44 -19.85 31.00 3.26
N ASN A 45 -20.14 29.70 3.24
CA ASN A 45 -20.26 28.86 2.05
C ASN A 45 -18.94 28.53 1.31
N LYS A 46 -17.76 28.67 1.94
CA LYS A 46 -16.50 28.14 1.42
C LYS A 46 -16.02 26.97 2.28
N ASP A 47 -15.63 25.89 1.62
CA ASP A 47 -14.97 24.78 2.31
C ASP A 47 -13.45 24.99 2.33
N VAL A 48 -12.94 25.40 3.50
CA VAL A 48 -11.50 25.58 3.74
C VAL A 48 -10.76 24.24 3.77
N HIS A 49 -11.43 23.17 4.19
CA HIS A 49 -10.86 21.83 4.40
C HIS A 49 -11.08 20.90 3.19
N TRP A 50 -11.31 21.45 2.01
CA TRP A 50 -11.58 20.65 0.80
C TRP A 50 -10.48 19.62 0.50
N TYR A 51 -9.23 19.88 0.92
CA TYR A 51 -8.07 19.00 0.77
C TYR A 51 -8.01 17.85 1.79
N GLN A 52 -8.69 17.98 2.94
CA GLN A 52 -8.78 16.94 3.98
C GLN A 52 -9.99 16.04 3.77
N ARG A 53 -10.80 16.31 2.74
CA ARG A 53 -11.89 15.41 2.37
C ARG A 53 -11.29 14.07 2.01
N GLU A 54 -11.56 13.08 2.84
CA GLU A 54 -11.39 11.70 2.44
C GLU A 54 -12.19 11.52 1.15
N LYS A 55 -11.49 11.22 0.06
CA LYS A 55 -12.16 10.60 -1.09
C LYS A 55 -12.84 9.37 -0.50
N ALA A 56 -14.12 9.15 -0.83
CA ALA A 56 -14.89 8.01 -0.36
C ALA A 56 -14.30 6.70 -0.93
N GLN A 57 -13.09 6.35 -0.49
CA GLN A 57 -12.52 5.04 -0.59
C GLN A 57 -13.10 4.26 0.57
N THR A 58 -13.65 3.11 0.23
CA THR A 58 -14.09 2.15 1.22
C THR A 58 -12.91 1.80 2.14
N ASP A 59 -13.18 1.50 3.41
CA ASP A 59 -12.11 1.07 4.34
C ASP A 59 -11.33 -0.15 3.83
N ALA A 60 -11.93 -0.92 2.92
CA ALA A 60 -11.30 -2.05 2.23
C ALA A 60 -10.23 -1.58 1.25
N GLU A 61 -10.52 -0.61 0.38
CA GLU A 61 -9.55 -0.04 -0.57
C GLU A 61 -8.36 0.60 0.15
N ARG A 62 -8.60 1.34 1.24
CA ARG A 62 -7.50 1.92 2.05
C ARG A 62 -6.60 0.84 2.64
N ARG A 63 -7.19 -0.26 3.13
CA ARG A 63 -6.42 -1.40 3.66
C ARG A 63 -5.62 -2.12 2.57
N GLU A 64 -6.15 -2.24 1.37
CA GLU A 64 -5.43 -2.84 0.24
C GLU A 64 -4.26 -1.98 -0.23
N GLU A 65 -4.44 -0.66 -0.35
CA GLU A 65 -3.35 0.25 -0.70
C GLU A 65 -2.24 0.24 0.37
N LEU A 66 -2.61 0.27 1.65
CA LEU A 66 -1.63 0.12 2.74
C LEU A 66 -0.88 -1.21 2.70
N ARG A 67 -1.56 -2.31 2.31
CA ARG A 67 -0.89 -3.61 2.15
C ARG A 67 0.12 -3.59 1.02
N LYS A 68 -0.22 -3.00 -0.13
CA LYS A 68 0.71 -2.87 -1.27
C LYS A 68 1.94 -2.04 -0.91
N ILE A 69 1.75 -0.93 -0.20
CA ILE A 69 2.87 -0.07 0.25
C ILE A 69 3.80 -0.85 1.19
N LYS A 70 3.24 -1.55 2.18
CA LYS A 70 4.03 -2.36 3.12
C LYS A 70 4.82 -3.46 2.41
N GLU A 71 4.21 -4.13 1.44
CA GLU A 71 4.91 -5.14 0.63
C GLU A 71 6.08 -4.54 -0.14
N ALA A 72 5.92 -3.34 -0.73
CA ALA A 72 7.00 -2.63 -1.42
C ALA A 72 8.12 -2.16 -0.45
N GLU A 73 7.77 -1.74 0.76
CA GLU A 73 8.74 -1.40 1.81
C GLU A 73 9.52 -2.63 2.30
N GLU A 74 8.83 -3.75 2.51
CA GLU A 74 9.44 -5.04 2.88
C GLU A 74 10.39 -5.54 1.77
N GLU A 75 10.04 -5.38 0.50
CA GLU A 75 10.92 -5.70 -0.63
C GLU A 75 12.18 -4.83 -0.64
N ALA A 76 12.04 -3.51 -0.44
CA ALA A 76 13.18 -2.60 -0.38
C ALA A 76 14.11 -2.90 0.80
N LEU A 77 13.54 -3.23 1.96
CA LEU A 77 14.30 -3.65 3.14
C LEU A 77 15.01 -4.99 2.93
N ALA A 78 14.33 -5.97 2.35
CA ALA A 78 14.93 -7.28 2.04
C ALA A 78 16.11 -7.12 1.05
N ALA A 79 15.97 -6.24 0.05
CA ALA A 79 17.07 -5.92 -0.87
C ALA A 79 18.25 -5.25 -0.15
N ALA A 80 18.01 -4.30 0.75
CA ALA A 80 19.05 -3.65 1.53
C ALA A 80 19.78 -4.61 2.49
N LEU A 81 19.04 -5.55 3.08
CA LEU A 81 19.57 -6.57 3.98
C LEU A 81 20.11 -7.81 3.25
N CYS A 82 20.06 -7.84 1.92
CA CYS A 82 20.42 -8.99 1.08
C CYS A 82 19.71 -10.30 1.49
N VAL A 83 18.47 -10.22 1.97
CA VAL A 83 17.62 -11.38 2.30
C VAL A 83 16.63 -11.62 1.15
N LEU A 84 16.27 -12.88 0.89
CA LEU A 84 15.22 -13.17 -0.09
C LEU A 84 13.88 -12.59 0.38
N SER A 85 13.32 -11.64 -0.39
CA SER A 85 11.98 -11.15 -0.15
C SER A 85 10.94 -12.26 -0.39
N PRO A 86 9.79 -12.23 0.31
CA PRO A 86 8.74 -13.23 0.13
C PRO A 86 8.24 -13.30 -1.32
N THR A 87 8.19 -12.17 -2.03
CA THR A 87 7.78 -12.10 -3.44
C THR A 87 8.82 -12.71 -4.39
N VAL A 88 10.12 -12.47 -4.15
CA VAL A 88 11.22 -13.05 -4.94
C VAL A 88 11.32 -14.55 -4.69
N SER A 89 11.16 -14.99 -3.44
CA SER A 89 11.15 -16.43 -3.09
C SER A 89 10.04 -17.18 -3.84
N ARG A 90 8.84 -16.61 -3.92
CA ARG A 90 7.68 -17.21 -4.59
C ARG A 90 7.86 -17.27 -6.11
N ARG A 91 8.47 -16.24 -6.72
CA ARG A 91 8.81 -16.20 -8.16
C ARG A 91 9.92 -17.19 -8.52
N LEU A 92 10.94 -17.33 -7.67
CA LEU A 92 12.01 -18.30 -7.88
C LEU A 92 11.49 -19.73 -7.79
N LEU A 93 10.66 -20.04 -6.79
CA LEU A 93 10.02 -21.36 -6.65
C LEU A 93 9.14 -21.70 -7.86
N THR A 94 8.34 -20.76 -8.37
CA THR A 94 7.50 -21.00 -9.56
C THR A 94 8.33 -21.20 -10.82
N ARG A 95 9.40 -20.42 -11.04
CA ARG A 95 10.34 -20.66 -12.16
C ARG A 95 11.06 -21.99 -12.04
N MET A 96 11.44 -22.39 -10.84
CA MET A 96 12.12 -23.67 -10.59
C MET A 96 11.17 -24.85 -10.84
N LEU A 97 9.92 -24.77 -10.40
CA LEU A 97 8.88 -25.76 -10.72
C LEU A 97 8.59 -25.84 -12.22
N GLN A 98 8.51 -24.71 -12.92
CA GLN A 98 8.30 -24.68 -14.36
C GLN A 98 9.48 -25.30 -15.12
N TRP A 99 10.71 -25.03 -14.68
CA TRP A 99 11.91 -25.65 -15.22
C TRP A 99 11.94 -27.17 -14.97
N PHE A 100 11.52 -27.60 -13.77
CA PHE A 100 11.40 -29.02 -13.43
C PHE A 100 10.35 -29.74 -14.28
N CYS A 101 9.20 -29.11 -14.53
CA CYS A 101 8.18 -29.61 -15.47
C CYS A 101 8.73 -29.72 -16.90
N ALA A 102 9.40 -28.67 -17.40
CA ALA A 102 9.99 -28.67 -18.73
C ALA A 102 11.10 -29.73 -18.89
N TRP A 103 11.90 -29.96 -17.85
CA TRP A 103 12.90 -31.02 -17.82
C TRP A 103 12.26 -32.43 -17.76
N SER A 104 11.14 -32.58 -17.04
CA SER A 104 10.39 -33.84 -16.97
C SER A 104 9.67 -34.19 -18.27
N GLU A 105 9.22 -33.21 -19.05
CA GLU A 105 8.62 -33.43 -20.38
C GLU A 105 9.69 -33.74 -21.43
N ALA A 106 10.93 -33.27 -21.23
CA ALA A 106 12.10 -33.66 -22.00
C ALA A 106 12.68 -35.01 -21.52
N GLY A 107 11.88 -36.08 -21.59
CA GLY A 107 12.32 -37.43 -21.26
C GLY A 107 13.53 -37.90 -22.11
N PRO A 108 14.34 -38.86 -21.62
CA PRO A 108 15.59 -39.27 -22.27
C PRO A 108 15.31 -39.97 -23.60
N CYS A 109 15.62 -39.28 -24.71
CA CYS A 109 15.55 -39.82 -26.07
C CYS A 109 16.70 -40.82 -26.30
N TRP A 110 16.55 -42.06 -25.81
CA TRP A 110 17.40 -43.19 -26.19
C TRP A 110 16.75 -43.94 -27.36
N GLY A 111 16.99 -43.44 -28.58
CA GLY A 111 16.59 -44.11 -29.82
C GLY A 111 17.73 -44.09 -30.82
N ARG A 112 18.46 -45.21 -30.94
CA ARG A 112 19.54 -45.44 -31.90
C ARG A 112 19.01 -45.28 -33.32
N ARG A 113 19.64 -44.41 -34.11
CA ARG A 113 19.23 -44.06 -35.48
C ARG A 113 19.57 -45.18 -36.47
N HIS A 114 18.57 -45.91 -36.94
CA HIS A 114 18.64 -46.72 -38.17
C HIS A 114 17.28 -46.65 -38.89
N GLY A 115 17.28 -46.16 -40.13
CA GLY A 115 16.16 -46.25 -41.07
C GLY A 115 14.96 -45.39 -40.72
N GLY A 116 14.66 -44.39 -41.54
CA GLY A 116 13.59 -43.42 -41.26
C GLY A 116 12.21 -44.05 -41.17
N GLU A 117 11.60 -43.95 -39.99
CA GLU A 117 10.19 -43.62 -39.71
C GLU A 117 9.92 -43.88 -38.22
N CYS A 118 9.67 -42.81 -37.46
CA CYS A 118 9.29 -42.91 -36.05
C CYS A 118 7.78 -42.74 -35.93
N HIS A 119 7.04 -43.82 -35.71
CA HIS A 119 5.63 -43.76 -35.33
C HIS A 119 5.49 -43.48 -33.82
N CYS A 120 5.06 -42.28 -33.44
CA CYS A 120 4.54 -42.02 -32.11
C CYS A 120 3.07 -42.48 -32.05
N ARG A 121 2.78 -43.60 -31.36
CA ARG A 121 1.41 -43.92 -30.93
C ARG A 121 0.98 -42.88 -29.88
N PRO A 122 -0.19 -42.23 -30.02
CA PRO A 122 -0.74 -41.42 -28.94
C PRO A 122 -1.25 -42.37 -27.86
N SER A 123 -0.56 -42.41 -26.71
CA SER A 123 -1.08 -43.04 -25.51
C SER A 123 -2.30 -42.25 -25.02
N GLN A 124 -3.47 -42.82 -25.32
CA GLN A 124 -4.76 -42.71 -24.64
C GLN A 124 -4.98 -41.50 -23.71
N VAL A 125 -5.96 -40.70 -24.11
CA VAL A 125 -6.74 -39.75 -23.32
C VAL A 125 -7.15 -40.39 -21.99
N LEU A 126 -6.54 -39.97 -20.88
CA LEU A 126 -7.06 -40.25 -19.54
C LEU A 126 -8.09 -39.16 -19.20
N VAL A 127 -9.37 -39.44 -19.50
CA VAL A 127 -10.50 -38.62 -19.04
C VAL A 127 -10.61 -38.78 -17.53
N HIS A 128 -10.09 -37.83 -16.75
CA HIS A 128 -10.43 -37.76 -15.34
C HIS A 128 -11.82 -37.15 -15.17
N ARG A 129 -12.73 -37.98 -14.66
CA ARG A 129 -14.13 -37.71 -14.30
C ARG A 129 -14.30 -36.43 -13.50
N ARG A 130 -15.33 -35.65 -13.84
CA ARG A 130 -15.95 -34.66 -12.94
C ARG A 130 -16.43 -35.38 -11.68
N VAL A 131 -15.96 -34.91 -10.53
CA VAL A 131 -16.54 -35.21 -9.22
C VAL A 131 -17.80 -34.34 -9.10
N THR A 132 -18.96 -34.98 -8.99
CA THR A 132 -20.17 -34.36 -8.42
C THR A 132 -20.06 -34.36 -6.91
#